data_AF-A0A355GR22-F1
#
_entry.id   AF-A0A355GR22-F1
#
_cell.length_a   1.000
_cell.length_b   1.000
_cell.length_c   1.000
_cell.angle_alpha   90.00
_cell.angle_beta   90.00
_cell.angle_gamma   90.00
#
_symmetry.space_group_name_H-M   'P 1'
#
loop_
_entity.id
_entity.type
_entity.pdbx_description
1 polymer ?
#
loop_
_entity_poly.entity_id
_entity_poly.type
_entity_poly.pdbx_seq_one_letter_code
_entity_poly.pdbx_strand_id
1 'polypeptide(L)'
;RGIVFATGTPISNSMTEMYTMQRYLQYETLRQQGLQHFDCWASTFGETVTAIELAPEGTGYRAKTRFARFYNLPELMSMFKEVADIKTADMLDLPVPKAIYRNVAVKPSEFQQDMVAELGERAEKVRNRKVEPYEDNMLKIT
;
A
#
# COMPACT_ATOMS: atom_id res chain seq x y z
N ARG A 1 5.23 3.65 -30.92
CA ARG A 1 4.84 4.88 -30.18
C ARG A 1 5.40 4.75 -28.77
N GLY A 2 6.10 5.76 -28.25
CA GLY A 2 6.62 5.76 -26.88
C GLY A 2 5.54 6.12 -25.86
N ILE A 3 5.73 5.71 -24.61
CA ILE A 3 4.86 6.03 -23.47
C ILE A 3 5.74 6.73 -22.42
N VAL A 4 5.25 7.82 -21.83
CA VAL A 4 5.93 8.57 -20.76
C VAL A 4 4.96 8.72 -19.60
N PHE A 5 5.41 8.40 -18.40
CA PHE A 5 4.65 8.59 -17.16
C PHE A 5 5.20 9.81 -16.39
N ALA A 6 4.31 10.54 -15.72
CA ALA A 6 4.66 11.64 -14.83
C ALA A 6 3.84 11.51 -13.54
N THR A 7 4.52 11.52 -12.39
CA THR A 7 3.89 11.36 -11.07
C THR A 7 4.73 12.06 -10.01
N GLY A 8 4.08 12.69 -9.03
CA GLY A 8 4.74 13.27 -7.86
C GLY A 8 5.04 12.25 -6.76
N THR A 9 4.42 11.07 -6.82
CA THR A 9 4.60 9.97 -5.86
C THR A 9 4.63 8.66 -6.63
N PRO A 10 5.79 8.17 -7.07
CA PRO A 10 5.85 7.01 -7.96
C PRO A 10 5.36 5.71 -7.30
N ILE A 11 5.34 5.65 -5.97
CA ILE A 11 4.91 4.46 -5.22
C ILE A 11 4.14 4.94 -3.99
N SER A 12 2.87 4.56 -3.90
CA SER A 12 1.94 4.96 -2.82
C SER A 12 1.81 3.89 -1.72
N ASN A 13 2.77 2.96 -1.65
CA ASN A 13 2.89 1.80 -0.73
C ASN A 13 2.43 0.44 -1.29
N SER A 14 2.33 0.26 -2.60
CA SER A 14 2.12 -1.07 -3.20
C SER A 14 3.28 -1.51 -4.07
N MET A 15 3.86 -2.68 -3.79
CA MET A 15 4.91 -3.26 -4.64
C MET A 15 4.43 -3.51 -6.07
N THR A 16 3.14 -3.73 -6.25
CA THR A 16 2.53 -3.93 -7.57
C THR A 16 2.58 -2.66 -8.42
N GLU A 17 2.56 -1.47 -7.83
CA GLU A 17 2.67 -0.20 -8.58
C GLU A 17 4.04 -0.09 -9.25
N MET A 18 5.12 -0.38 -8.51
CA MET A 18 6.48 -0.38 -9.04
C MET A 18 6.62 -1.38 -10.19
N TYR A 19 6.19 -2.63 -9.99
CA TYR A 19 6.23 -3.64 -11.05
C TYR A 19 5.41 -3.21 -12.27
N THR A 20 4.25 -2.60 -12.07
CA THR A 20 3.40 -2.11 -13.16
C THR A 20 4.12 -1.03 -13.97
N MET A 21 4.73 -0.05 -13.31
CA MET A 21 5.53 0.98 -14.00
C MET A 21 6.68 0.36 -14.79
N GLN A 22 7.43 -0.57 -14.18
CA GLN A 22 8.53 -1.25 -14.86
C GLN A 22 8.05 -2.07 -16.06
N ARG A 23 6.89 -2.71 -15.97
CA ARG A 23 6.30 -3.48 -17.07
C ARG A 23 5.90 -2.60 -18.25
N TYR A 24 5.43 -1.38 -18.00
CA TYR A 24 5.10 -0.43 -19.07
C TYR A 24 6.33 0.24 -19.69
N LEU A 25 7.33 0.57 -18.87
CA LEU A 25 8.45 1.42 -19.28
C LEU A 25 9.71 0.63 -19.68
N GLN A 26 9.92 -0.57 -19.14
CA GLN A 26 11.13 -1.40 -19.34
C GLN A 26 10.83 -2.89 -19.48
N TYR A 27 9.77 -3.25 -20.21
CA TYR A 27 9.36 -4.64 -20.43
C TYR A 27 10.50 -5.54 -20.95
N GLU A 28 11.29 -5.04 -21.89
CA GLU A 28 12.40 -5.79 -22.50
C GLU A 28 13.50 -6.11 -21.49
N THR A 29 13.85 -5.16 -20.61
CA THR A 29 14.80 -5.37 -19.51
C THR A 29 14.29 -6.44 -18.55
N LEU A 30 13.00 -6.37 -18.17
CA LEU A 30 12.38 -7.40 -17.32
C LEU A 30 12.42 -8.78 -17.98
N ARG A 31 12.15 -8.86 -19.29
CA ARG A 31 12.18 -10.13 -20.05
C ARG A 31 13.59 -10.73 -20.11
N GLN A 32 14.61 -9.90 -20.33
CA GLN A 32 16.01 -10.35 -20.37
C GLN A 32 16.49 -10.90 -19.02
N GLN A 33 15.99 -10.33 -17.92
CA GLN A 33 16.32 -10.78 -16.56
C GLN A 33 15.41 -11.89 -16.03
N GLY A 34 14.41 -12.35 -16.79
CA GLY A 34 13.46 -13.38 -16.35
C GLY A 34 12.42 -12.88 -15.32
N LEU A 35 12.21 -11.56 -15.23
CA LEU A 35 11.35 -10.87 -14.26
C LEU A 35 10.03 -10.40 -14.89
N GLN A 36 9.66 -10.93 -16.06
CA GLN A 36 8.43 -10.52 -16.76
C GLN A 36 7.14 -10.95 -16.04
N HIS A 37 7.21 -11.91 -15.11
CA HIS A 37 6.09 -12.34 -14.29
C HIS A 37 6.20 -11.73 -12.89
N PHE A 38 5.05 -11.29 -12.34
CA PHE A 38 5.01 -10.64 -11.03
C PHE A 38 5.58 -11.52 -9.93
N ASP A 39 5.30 -12.83 -9.92
CA ASP A 39 5.79 -13.73 -8.87
C ASP A 39 7.32 -13.86 -8.87
N CYS A 40 7.95 -13.89 -10.05
CA CYS A 40 9.41 -13.90 -10.20
C CYS A 40 10.04 -12.57 -9.75
N TRP A 41 9.38 -11.45 -10.07
CA TRP A 41 9.80 -10.13 -9.63
C TRP A 41 9.66 -9.96 -8.11
N ALA A 42 8.52 -10.39 -7.56
CA ALA A 42 8.20 -10.28 -6.14
C ALA A 42 9.04 -11.23 -5.28
N SER A 43 9.48 -12.38 -5.79
CA SER A 43 10.42 -13.24 -5.07
C SER A 43 11.85 -12.69 -5.06
N THR A 44 12.20 -11.85 -6.05
CA THR A 44 13.53 -11.23 -6.18
C THR A 44 13.65 -9.95 -5.35
N PHE A 45 12.59 -9.13 -5.34
CA PHE A 45 12.59 -7.80 -4.72
C PHE A 45 11.60 -7.64 -3.58
N GLY A 46 10.74 -8.62 -3.31
CA GLY A 46 9.71 -8.55 -2.27
C GLY A 46 10.07 -9.39 -1.05
N GLU A 47 9.89 -8.82 0.13
CA GLU A 47 9.94 -9.52 1.40
C GLU A 47 8.51 -9.64 1.96
N THR A 48 8.14 -10.87 2.31
CA THR A 48 6.88 -11.12 3.04
C THR A 48 7.12 -10.96 4.52
N VAL A 49 6.30 -10.13 5.17
CA VAL A 49 6.32 -9.96 6.62
C VAL A 49 4.98 -10.39 7.17
N THR A 50 5.03 -11.26 8.17
CA THR A 50 3.86 -11.57 8.99
C THR A 50 3.73 -10.49 10.05
N ALA A 51 2.75 -9.61 9.86
CA ALA A 51 2.44 -8.57 10.82
C ALA A 51 1.20 -8.95 11.62
N ILE A 52 1.23 -8.68 12.91
CA ILE A 52 0.03 -8.74 13.74
C ILE A 52 -0.71 -7.41 13.54
N GLU A 53 -1.86 -7.47 12.87
CA GLU A 53 -2.74 -6.33 12.62
C GLU A 53 -3.92 -6.37 13.59
N LEU A 54 -4.38 -5.20 14.04
CA LEU A 54 -5.66 -5.10 14.72
C LEU A 54 -6.74 -5.55 13.73
N ALA A 55 -7.60 -6.46 14.17
CA ALA A 55 -8.73 -6.89 13.35
C ALA A 55 -9.59 -5.65 13.01
N PRO A 56 -10.15 -5.55 11.79
CA PRO A 56 -10.92 -4.37 11.35
C PRO A 56 -12.03 -3.94 12.32
N GLU A 57 -12.49 -4.88 13.15
CA GLU A 57 -13.55 -4.74 14.14
C GLU A 57 -13.06 -4.12 15.47
N GLY A 58 -11.75 -3.89 15.63
CA GLY A 58 -11.13 -3.32 16.84
C GLY A 58 -11.00 -4.31 18.02
N THR A 59 -11.64 -5.49 17.94
CA THR A 59 -11.69 -6.50 19.00
C THR A 59 -10.82 -7.72 18.67
N GLY A 60 -9.50 -7.51 18.57
CA GLY A 60 -8.54 -8.62 18.49
C GLY A 60 -7.35 -8.37 17.57
N TYR A 61 -6.40 -9.31 17.57
CA TYR A 61 -5.18 -9.26 16.80
C TYR A 61 -5.13 -10.43 15.81
N ARG A 62 -4.76 -10.16 14.56
CA ARG A 62 -4.62 -11.18 13.51
C ARG A 62 -3.24 -11.11 12.89
N ALA A 63 -2.55 -12.25 12.85
CA ALA A 63 -1.35 -12.37 12.03
C ALA A 63 -1.76 -12.47 10.54
N LYS A 64 -1.29 -11.52 9.74
CA LYS A 64 -1.45 -11.53 8.28
C LYS A 64 -0.09 -11.44 7.62
N THR A 65 0.24 -12.42 6.78
CA THR A 65 1.43 -12.36 5.94
C THR A 65 1.11 -11.49 4.73
N ARG A 66 1.86 -10.40 4.59
CA ARG A 66 1.73 -9.48 3.47
C ARG A 66 3.11 -9.17 2.90
N PHE A 67 3.12 -8.91 1.61
CA PHE A 67 4.19 -8.21 0.94
C PHE A 67 4.37 -6.84 1.58
N ALA A 68 5.41 -6.68 2.40
CA ALA A 68 5.51 -5.54 3.32
C ALA A 68 6.75 -4.66 3.07
N ARG A 69 7.81 -5.23 2.48
CA ARG A 69 9.07 -4.53 2.28
C ARG A 69 9.72 -4.94 0.98
N PHE A 70 10.54 -4.06 0.45
CA PHE A 70 11.44 -4.39 -0.64
C PHE A 70 12.73 -5.01 -0.07
N TYR A 71 13.14 -6.12 -0.66
CA TYR A 71 14.47 -6.70 -0.50
C TYR A 71 15.32 -6.29 -1.73
N ASN A 72 16.64 -6.20 -1.59
CA ASN A 72 17.54 -5.76 -2.68
C ASN A 72 17.14 -4.40 -3.30
N LEU A 73 16.87 -3.41 -2.43
CA LEU A 73 16.53 -2.04 -2.85
C LEU A 73 17.57 -1.39 -3.79
N PRO A 74 18.89 -1.51 -3.57
CA PRO A 74 19.88 -0.93 -4.47
C PRO A 74 19.75 -1.43 -5.92
N GLU A 75 19.58 -2.74 -6.11
CA GLU A 75 19.44 -3.39 -7.41
C GLU A 75 18.13 -2.98 -8.08
N LEU A 76 17.02 -3.01 -7.33
CA LEU A 76 15.72 -2.55 -7.81
C LEU A 76 15.76 -1.09 -8.28
N MET A 77 16.41 -0.22 -7.48
CA MET A 77 16.55 1.20 -7.80
C MET A 77 17.50 1.42 -8.97
N SER A 78 18.56 0.63 -9.11
CA SER A 78 19.46 0.70 -10.27
C SER A 78 18.70 0.39 -11.55
N MET A 79 17.92 -0.70 -11.56
CA MET A 79 17.09 -1.07 -12.71
C MET A 79 16.01 -0.01 -12.98
N PHE A 80 15.31 0.49 -11.96
CA PHE A 80 14.25 1.48 -12.16
C PHE A 80 14.76 2.83 -12.70
N LYS A 81 15.98 3.24 -12.31
CA LYS A 81 16.61 4.48 -12.80
C LYS A 81 16.98 4.45 -14.28
N GLU A 82 16.98 3.29 -14.94
CA GLU A 82 17.16 3.20 -16.40
C GLU A 82 16.02 3.91 -17.16
N VAL A 83 14.83 4.01 -16.55
CA VAL A 83 13.62 4.59 -17.15
C VAL A 83 13.00 5.74 -16.35
N ALA A 84 13.61 6.12 -15.23
CA ALA A 84 13.08 7.15 -14.34
C ALA A 84 14.11 8.25 -14.07
N ASP A 85 13.73 9.50 -14.35
CA ASP A 85 14.39 10.69 -13.78
C ASP A 85 13.61 11.10 -12.52
N ILE A 86 14.27 11.08 -11.38
CA ILE A 86 13.66 11.32 -10.06
C ILE A 86 14.30 12.57 -9.47
N LYS A 87 13.45 13.56 -9.14
CA LYS A 87 13.84 14.75 -8.40
C LYS A 87 13.12 14.75 -7.05
N THR A 88 13.88 14.60 -5.98
CA THR A 88 13.34 14.78 -4.62
C THR A 88 13.47 16.23 -4.18
N ALA A 89 12.69 16.65 -3.18
CA ALA A 89 12.78 17.99 -2.62
C ALA A 89 14.21 18.33 -2.18
N ASP A 90 14.94 17.37 -1.59
CA ASP A 90 16.33 17.57 -1.15
C ASP A 90 17.34 17.75 -2.31
N MET A 91 17.00 17.31 -3.52
CA MET A 91 17.82 17.55 -4.73
C MET A 91 17.57 18.94 -5.32
N LEU A 92 16.50 19.60 -4.89
CA LEU A 92 16.05 20.89 -5.38
C LEU A 92 16.40 21.92 -4.31
N ASP A 93 17.47 22.71 -4.55
CA ASP A 93 17.89 23.81 -3.66
C ASP A 93 16.91 24.99 -3.76
N LEU A 94 15.66 24.74 -3.37
CA LEU A 94 14.54 25.65 -3.47
C LEU A 94 14.28 26.29 -2.10
N PRO A 95 13.96 27.59 -2.06
CA PRO A 95 13.56 28.26 -0.83
C PRO A 95 12.18 27.76 -0.40
N VAL A 96 12.14 26.70 0.41
CA VAL A 96 10.90 26.13 0.96
C VAL A 96 10.66 26.64 2.39
N PRO A 97 9.44 27.06 2.73
CA PRO A 97 9.11 27.48 4.09
C PRO A 97 9.09 26.27 5.05
N LYS A 98 9.46 26.49 6.31
CA LYS A 98 9.35 25.45 7.34
C LYS A 98 7.88 25.22 7.68
N ALA A 99 7.37 24.04 7.38
CA ALA A 99 6.02 23.63 7.76
C ALA A 99 5.92 23.44 9.28
N ILE A 100 4.90 24.04 9.90
CA ILE A 100 4.58 23.85 11.32
C ILE A 100 3.41 22.88 11.40
N TYR A 101 3.71 21.63 11.72
CA TYR A 101 2.70 20.60 11.92
C TYR A 101 2.15 20.66 13.34
N ARG A 102 0.82 20.67 13.47
CA ARG A 102 0.13 20.55 14.77
C ARG A 102 -0.80 19.35 14.70
N ASN A 103 -0.43 18.29 15.39
CA ASN A 103 -1.29 17.12 15.54
C ASN A 103 -2.19 17.35 16.77
N VAL A 104 -3.50 17.50 16.53
CA VAL A 104 -4.49 17.70 17.58
C VAL A 104 -5.39 16.48 17.60
N ALA A 105 -5.14 15.58 18.56
CA ALA A 105 -6.00 14.44 18.80
C ALA A 105 -7.28 14.91 19.53
N VAL A 106 -8.43 14.70 18.89
CA VAL A 106 -9.73 14.99 19.48
C VAL A 106 -10.32 13.69 20.01
N LYS A 107 -10.86 13.72 21.23
CA LYS A 107 -11.55 12.56 21.79
C LYS A 107 -12.85 12.30 21.01
N PRO A 108 -13.19 11.05 20.68
CA PRO A 108 -14.44 10.75 20.03
C PRO A 108 -15.62 11.09 20.95
N SER A 109 -16.70 11.62 20.38
CA SER A 109 -17.95 11.82 21.11
C SER A 109 -18.61 10.49 21.48
N GLU A 110 -19.52 10.47 22.45
CA GLU A 110 -20.28 9.26 22.82
C GLU A 110 -20.95 8.62 21.59
N PHE A 111 -21.64 9.43 20.77
CA PHE A 111 -22.23 8.97 19.50
C PHE A 111 -21.23 8.28 18.55
N GLN A 112 -19.97 8.75 18.48
CA GLN A 112 -18.96 8.13 17.63
C GLN A 112 -18.47 6.81 18.22
N GLN A 113 -18.40 6.71 19.55
CA GLN A 113 -18.05 5.46 20.23
C GLN A 113 -19.14 4.41 20.02
N ASP A 114 -20.41 4.80 20.16
CA ASP A 114 -21.56 3.92 19.94
C ASP A 114 -21.63 3.44 18.48
N MET A 115 -21.44 4.35 17.53
CA MET A 115 -21.41 4.00 16.10
C MET A 115 -20.29 3.01 15.77
N VAL A 116 -19.08 3.22 16.30
CA VAL A 116 -17.96 2.29 16.07
C VAL A 116 -18.23 0.93 16.72
N ALA A 117 -18.83 0.90 17.91
CA ALA A 117 -19.22 -0.35 18.57
C ALA A 117 -20.26 -1.13 17.74
N GLU A 118 -21.27 -0.44 17.20
CA GLU A 118 -22.29 -1.05 16.32
C GLU A 118 -21.67 -1.64 15.04
N LEU A 119 -20.73 -0.91 14.41
CA LEU A 119 -20.01 -1.40 13.23
C LEU A 119 -19.19 -2.66 13.56
N GLY A 120 -18.57 -2.72 14.74
CA GLY A 120 -17.85 -3.91 15.22
C GLY A 120 -18.77 -5.13 15.36
N GLU A 121 -19.96 -4.97 15.95
CA GLU A 121 -20.93 -6.05 16.06
C GLU A 121 -21.44 -6.55 14.70
N ARG A 122 -21.68 -5.63 13.77
CA ARG A 122 -22.09 -5.97 12.40
C ARG A 122 -21.01 -6.75 11.67
N ALA A 123 -19.75 -6.34 11.79
CA ALA A 123 -18.62 -7.04 11.18
C ALA A 123 -18.48 -8.48 11.72
N GLU A 124 -18.63 -8.66 13.04
CA GLU A 124 -18.68 -9.98 13.68
C GLU A 124 -19.81 -10.86 13.13
N LYS A 125 -21.01 -10.32 12.92
CA LYS A 125 -22.15 -11.07 12.37
C LYS A 125 -21.90 -11.53 10.93
N VAL A 126 -21.41 -10.63 10.06
CA VAL A 126 -21.06 -10.94 8.67
C VAL A 126 -19.98 -12.03 8.62
N ARG A 127 -18.94 -11.91 9.45
CA ARG A 127 -17.81 -12.84 9.47
C ARG A 127 -18.19 -14.22 9.96
N ASN A 128 -19.06 -14.31 10.97
CA ASN A 128 -19.60 -15.56 11.49
C ASN A 128 -20.74 -16.13 10.62
N ARG A 129 -21.01 -15.54 9.44
CA ARG A 129 -22.09 -15.92 8.52
C ARG A 129 -23.46 -16.00 9.19
N LYS A 130 -23.71 -15.09 10.14
CA LYS A 130 -25.00 -14.95 10.84
C LYS A 130 -26.01 -14.08 10.09
N VAL A 131 -25.60 -13.51 8.96
CA VAL A 131 -26.39 -12.65 8.07
C VAL A 131 -26.01 -12.95 6.62
N GLU A 132 -26.96 -12.84 5.71
CA GLU A 132 -26.70 -13.07 4.31
C GLU A 132 -25.99 -11.85 3.66
N PRO A 133 -25.12 -12.05 2.66
CA PRO A 133 -24.33 -10.96 2.06
C PRO A 133 -25.14 -9.81 1.44
N TYR A 134 -26.39 -10.08 1.04
CA TYR A 134 -27.30 -9.06 0.50
C TYR A 134 -27.94 -8.20 1.60
N GLU A 135 -28.09 -8.73 2.81
CA GLU A 135 -28.57 -8.01 3.99
C GLU A 135 -27.45 -7.11 4.52
N ASP A 136 -26.28 -7.69 4.84
CA ASP A 136 -25.12 -6.95 5.32
C ASP A 136 -23.80 -7.58 4.84
N ASN A 137 -22.76 -6.76 4.65
CA ASN A 137 -21.43 -7.23 4.25
C ASN A 137 -20.32 -6.23 4.59
N MET A 138 -19.07 -6.65 4.49
CA MET A 138 -17.91 -5.81 4.86
C MET A 138 -17.81 -4.51 4.05
N LEU A 139 -18.34 -4.46 2.82
CA LEU A 139 -18.37 -3.24 2.00
C LEU A 139 -19.41 -2.22 2.48
N LYS A 140 -20.41 -2.66 3.26
CA LYS A 140 -21.40 -1.79 3.92
C LYS A 140 -21.00 -1.37 5.34
N ILE A 141 -19.88 -1.88 5.86
CA ILE A 141 -19.39 -1.68 7.23
C ILE A 141 -18.08 -0.83 7.25
N THR A 142 -17.60 -0.42 6.07
CA THR A 142 -16.43 0.46 5.88
C THR A 142 -16.84 1.92 5.71
#